data_AF-A0A1K1MJZ3-F1
#
_entry.id   AF-A0A1K1MJZ3-F1
#
_cell.length_a   1.000
_cell.length_b   1.000
_cell.length_c   1.000
_cell.angle_alpha   90.00
_cell.angle_beta   90.00
_cell.angle_gamma   90.00
#
_symmetry.space_group_name_H-M   'P 1'
#
loop_
_entity.id
_entity.type
_entity.pdbx_description
1 polymer ?
#
loop_
_entity_poly.entity_id
_entity_poly.type
_entity_poly.pdbx_seq_one_letter_code
_entity_poly.pdbx_strand_id
1 'polypeptide(L)'
;MAESRFIKTVTFGGYDKNDVDKKLEFLFTQVYELKNELRVSKLRLDEYKKGTDEEKAHESILAAERAKLTQVQVQNETLSEKFKAVDDDNKQKDNQIAELKAQIEKLNGEKADLEDKLKAANAGSDAAALSTVFIEAQKSAKLIEDTASGKAKQIEADSKKLAEDTIDEANNKAKKIIFDAETRAAEIDAEAKNKSEKMDAASDNLRASLLSDVERFTAEVEKLKNVFETFQKDGIAKLGESEEMLKKADKTLKQGGVPQFREPKKFEPEYPEAPEYKKVTAVYASAVSEADKKKKEELEKLAALAASLDGGSAPAAETAAAPAGGVDLAALAAQAAALGGDDAKEEKKDAAPAGGLDLAALAAQAAALDS
;
A
#
# COMPACT_ATOMS: atom_id res chain seq x y z
N MET A 1 -7.56 13.43 50.45
CA MET A 1 -6.47 13.17 49.50
C MET A 1 -7.09 13.19 48.12
N ALA A 2 -7.21 14.38 47.53
CA ALA A 2 -7.83 14.58 46.23
C ALA A 2 -6.75 14.44 45.16
N GLU A 3 -6.92 13.47 44.26
CA GLU A 3 -6.04 13.25 43.11
C GLU A 3 -6.02 14.51 42.24
N SER A 4 -4.82 15.05 42.05
CA SER A 4 -4.50 16.11 41.11
C SER A 4 -4.76 15.62 39.69
N ARG A 5 -5.98 15.81 39.21
CA ARG A 5 -6.31 15.74 37.79
C ARG A 5 -5.53 16.85 37.08
N PHE A 6 -4.41 16.48 36.45
CA PHE A 6 -3.73 17.36 35.50
C PHE A 6 -4.73 17.72 34.40
N ILE A 7 -5.20 18.96 34.45
CA ILE A 7 -5.87 19.58 33.32
C ILE A 7 -4.81 19.61 32.22
N LYS A 8 -4.96 18.76 31.20
CA LYS A 8 -4.35 19.02 29.90
C LYS A 8 -4.88 20.38 29.48
N THR A 9 -4.07 21.41 29.61
CA THR A 9 -4.30 22.69 28.96
C THR A 9 -4.23 22.40 27.46
N VAL A 10 -5.38 22.06 26.88
CA VAL A 10 -5.58 22.20 25.45
C VAL A 10 -5.52 23.71 25.24
N THR A 11 -4.39 24.20 24.76
CA THR A 11 -4.25 25.56 24.26
C THR A 11 -5.21 25.69 23.08
N PHE A 12 -6.44 26.10 23.39
CA PHE A 12 -7.43 26.48 22.40
C PHE A 12 -6.83 27.64 21.61
N GLY A 13 -6.46 27.39 20.35
CA GLY A 13 -6.05 28.43 19.40
C GLY A 13 -4.56 28.56 19.07
N GLY A 14 -3.73 27.54 19.28
CA GLY A 14 -2.37 27.50 18.72
C GLY A 14 -2.25 26.35 17.74
N TYR A 15 -2.09 26.63 16.44
CA TYR A 15 -1.71 25.59 15.48
C TYR A 15 -0.32 25.06 15.85
N ASP A 16 -0.12 23.74 15.83
CA ASP A 16 1.20 23.14 15.99
C ASP A 16 2.10 23.65 14.86
N LYS A 17 3.24 24.26 15.22
CA LYS A 17 4.19 24.83 14.25
C LYS A 17 4.60 23.80 13.20
N ASN A 18 4.81 22.54 13.59
CA ASN A 18 5.21 21.50 12.66
C ASN A 18 4.11 21.13 11.66
N ASP A 19 2.85 21.16 12.11
CA ASP A 19 1.71 20.92 11.23
C ASP A 19 1.46 22.11 10.29
N VAL A 20 1.69 23.34 10.77
CA VAL A 20 1.68 24.55 9.93
C VAL A 20 2.76 24.48 8.88
N ASP A 21 4.00 24.16 9.26
CA ASP A 21 5.15 24.09 8.35
C ASP A 21 4.94 23.01 7.28
N LYS A 22 4.47 21.81 7.64
CA LYS A 22 4.11 20.76 6.67
C LYS A 22 2.99 21.19 5.73
N LYS A 23 1.96 21.85 6.27
CA LYS A 23 0.85 22.33 5.45
C LYS A 23 1.30 23.46 4.52
N LEU A 24 2.23 24.31 4.97
CA LEU A 24 2.86 25.37 4.19
C LEU A 24 3.75 24.79 3.08
N GLU A 25 4.58 23.79 3.37
CA GLU A 25 5.36 23.05 2.39
C GLU A 25 4.47 22.38 1.34
N PHE A 26 3.41 21.70 1.78
CA PHE A 26 2.42 21.09 0.88
C PHE A 26 1.74 22.14 -0.01
N LEU A 27 1.32 23.27 0.57
CA LEU A 27 0.77 24.39 -0.20
C LEU A 27 1.79 24.98 -1.18
N PHE A 28 3.06 25.10 -0.79
CA PHE A 28 4.11 25.56 -1.69
C PHE A 28 4.27 24.61 -2.86
N THR A 29 4.34 23.29 -2.62
CA THR A 29 4.40 22.29 -3.68
C THR A 29 3.22 22.40 -4.63
N GLN A 30 1.99 22.47 -4.11
CA GLN A 30 0.79 22.64 -4.94
C GLN A 30 0.83 23.95 -5.75
N VAL A 31 1.28 25.05 -5.15
CA VAL A 31 1.41 26.33 -5.85
C VAL A 31 2.45 26.24 -6.97
N TYR A 32 3.56 25.53 -6.77
CA TYR A 32 4.57 25.30 -7.79
C TYR A 32 4.04 24.42 -8.94
N GLU A 33 3.36 23.33 -8.61
CA GLU A 33 2.71 22.44 -9.59
C GLU A 33 1.68 23.20 -10.42
N LEU A 34 0.72 23.88 -9.77
CA LEU A 34 -0.30 24.68 -10.44
C LEU A 34 0.30 25.78 -11.31
N LYS A 35 1.37 26.43 -10.85
CA LYS A 35 2.07 27.45 -11.64
C LYS A 35 2.73 26.85 -12.87
N ASN A 36 3.29 25.63 -12.76
CA ASN A 36 3.89 24.93 -13.89
C ASN A 36 2.82 24.45 -14.89
N GLU A 37 1.73 23.86 -14.41
CA GLU A 37 0.59 23.46 -15.24
C GLU A 37 -0.02 24.66 -15.97
N LEU A 38 -0.23 25.78 -15.27
CA LEU A 38 -0.72 27.02 -15.87
C LEU A 38 0.22 27.53 -16.97
N ARG A 39 1.53 27.42 -16.75
CA ARG A 39 2.55 27.82 -17.74
C ARG A 39 2.52 26.93 -18.98
N VAL A 40 2.45 25.61 -18.80
CA VAL A 40 2.33 24.65 -19.90
C VAL A 40 1.02 24.87 -20.66
N SER A 41 -0.10 25.06 -19.96
CA SER A 41 -1.40 25.36 -20.54
C SER A 41 -1.37 26.65 -21.37
N LYS A 42 -0.73 27.72 -20.86
CA LYS A 42 -0.53 28.98 -21.63
C LYS A 42 0.31 28.77 -22.90
N LEU A 43 1.42 28.04 -22.80
CA LEU A 43 2.28 27.75 -23.97
C LEU A 43 1.51 26.94 -25.02
N ARG A 44 0.78 25.91 -24.58
CA ARG A 44 -0.08 25.10 -25.44
C ARG A 44 -1.17 25.92 -26.10
N LEU A 45 -1.78 26.85 -25.37
CA LEU A 45 -2.79 27.76 -25.89
C LEU A 45 -2.20 28.73 -26.92
N ASP A 46 -0.98 29.22 -26.72
CA ASP A 46 -0.27 30.07 -27.68
C ASP A 46 0.16 29.32 -28.94
N GLU A 47 0.41 28.01 -28.86
CA GLU A 47 0.65 27.15 -30.03
C GLU A 47 -0.64 26.76 -30.75
N TYR A 48 -1.74 26.52 -30.04
CA TYR A 48 -3.05 26.36 -30.68
C TYR A 48 -3.50 27.62 -31.41
N LYS A 49 -3.21 28.82 -30.86
CA LYS A 49 -3.44 30.10 -31.56
C LYS A 49 -2.65 30.22 -32.87
N LYS A 50 -1.56 29.47 -33.03
CA LYS A 50 -0.77 29.41 -34.27
C LYS A 50 -1.29 28.37 -35.27
N GLY A 51 -2.37 27.66 -34.95
CA GLY A 51 -2.99 26.65 -35.82
C GLY A 51 -2.24 25.32 -35.84
N THR A 52 -1.42 25.04 -34.84
CA THR A 52 -0.63 23.81 -34.73
C THR A 52 -1.46 22.67 -34.13
N ASP A 53 -1.30 21.46 -34.66
CA ASP A 53 -1.90 20.23 -34.10
C ASP A 53 -1.39 19.97 -32.67
N GLU A 54 -2.20 19.32 -31.84
CA GLU A 54 -1.89 19.05 -30.43
C GLU A 54 -0.54 18.34 -30.24
N GLU A 55 -0.24 17.36 -31.08
CA GLU A 55 0.99 16.57 -31.00
C GLU A 55 2.23 17.42 -31.33
N LYS A 56 2.15 18.26 -32.37
CA LYS A 56 3.24 19.18 -32.74
C LYS A 56 3.46 20.28 -31.70
N ALA A 57 2.39 20.71 -31.04
CA ALA A 57 2.47 21.66 -29.93
C ALA A 57 3.23 21.03 -28.74
N HIS A 58 2.85 19.81 -28.33
CA HIS A 58 3.56 19.10 -27.26
C HIS A 58 5.04 18.87 -27.59
N GLU A 59 5.36 18.45 -28.82
CA GLU A 59 6.75 18.28 -29.25
C GLU A 59 7.55 19.58 -29.22
N SER A 60 6.95 20.69 -29.68
CA SER A 60 7.58 22.02 -29.65
C SER A 60 7.86 22.51 -28.23
N ILE A 61 6.89 22.36 -27.31
CA ILE A 61 7.07 22.69 -25.90
C ILE A 61 8.16 21.82 -25.27
N LEU A 62 8.16 20.50 -25.52
CA LEU A 62 9.17 19.59 -24.99
C LEU A 62 10.57 19.91 -25.52
N ALA A 63 10.70 20.26 -26.80
CA ALA A 63 11.97 20.68 -27.38
C ALA A 63 12.48 21.99 -26.74
N ALA A 64 11.59 22.96 -26.53
CA ALA A 64 11.92 24.21 -25.86
C ALA A 64 12.31 24.02 -24.39
N GLU A 65 11.62 23.14 -23.66
CA GLU A 65 11.97 22.77 -22.28
C GLU A 65 13.32 22.06 -22.21
N ARG A 66 13.59 21.10 -23.10
CA ARG A 66 14.89 20.42 -23.18
C ARG A 66 16.02 21.41 -23.43
N ALA A 67 15.84 22.33 -24.38
CA ALA A 67 16.82 23.37 -24.67
C ALA A 67 17.06 24.28 -23.44
N LYS A 68 15.99 24.67 -22.73
CA LYS A 68 16.08 25.49 -21.52
C LYS A 68 16.75 24.74 -20.37
N LEU A 69 16.47 23.45 -20.21
CA LEU A 69 17.08 22.60 -19.20
C LEU A 69 18.58 22.45 -19.44
N THR A 70 19.00 22.20 -20.68
CA THR A 70 20.42 22.20 -21.05
C THR A 70 21.07 23.57 -20.81
N GLN A 71 20.40 24.67 -21.16
CA GLN A 71 20.92 26.01 -20.90
C GLN A 71 21.12 26.25 -19.40
N VAL A 72 20.16 25.87 -18.56
CA VAL A 72 20.24 26.01 -17.10
C VAL A 72 21.34 25.12 -16.53
N GLN A 73 21.53 23.90 -17.05
CA GLN A 73 22.64 23.02 -16.66
C GLN A 73 23.99 23.66 -16.95
N VAL A 74 24.21 24.14 -18.18
CA VAL A 74 25.46 24.84 -18.57
C VAL A 74 25.68 26.10 -17.73
N GLN A 75 24.63 26.86 -17.45
CA GLN A 75 24.70 28.04 -16.58
C GLN A 75 25.08 27.66 -15.15
N ASN A 76 24.50 26.60 -14.59
CA ASN A 76 24.83 26.12 -13.25
C ASN A 76 26.27 25.61 -13.15
N GLU A 77 26.75 24.85 -14.14
CA GLU A 77 28.15 24.43 -14.21
C GLU A 77 29.10 25.63 -14.27
N THR A 78 28.80 26.60 -15.15
CA THR A 78 29.58 27.85 -15.27
C THR A 78 29.59 28.64 -13.96
N LEU A 79 28.46 28.76 -13.27
CA LEU A 79 28.36 29.46 -11.99
C LEU A 79 29.12 28.71 -10.89
N SER A 80 29.07 27.38 -10.88
CA SER A 80 29.81 26.54 -9.94
C SER A 80 31.33 26.71 -10.11
N GLU A 81 31.82 26.75 -11.34
CA GLU A 81 33.23 27.02 -11.64
C GLU A 81 33.65 28.42 -11.21
N LYS A 82 32.84 29.46 -11.52
CA LYS A 82 33.09 30.82 -11.06
C LYS A 82 33.11 30.93 -9.54
N PHE A 83 32.20 30.22 -8.86
CA PHE A 83 32.14 30.20 -7.41
C PHE A 83 33.42 29.59 -6.82
N LYS A 84 33.88 28.46 -7.35
CA LYS A 84 35.15 27.84 -6.94
C LYS A 84 36.34 28.78 -7.16
N ALA A 85 36.41 29.43 -8.32
CA ALA A 85 37.49 30.37 -8.61
C ALA A 85 37.52 31.56 -7.63
N VAL A 86 36.35 32.11 -7.27
CA VAL A 86 36.24 33.20 -6.28
C VAL A 86 36.57 32.70 -4.87
N ASP A 87 36.15 31.50 -4.51
CA ASP A 87 36.47 30.89 -3.21
C ASP A 87 37.98 30.65 -3.05
N ASP A 88 38.65 30.16 -4.10
CA ASP A 88 40.10 29.96 -4.12
C ASP A 88 40.87 31.30 -4.05
N ASP A 89 40.42 32.33 -4.78
CA ASP A 89 41.00 33.68 -4.73
C ASP A 89 40.81 34.33 -3.35
N ASN A 90 39.66 34.13 -2.69
CA ASN A 90 39.44 34.58 -1.33
C ASN A 90 40.38 33.88 -0.34
N LYS A 91 40.55 32.56 -0.44
CA LYS A 91 41.52 31.82 0.40
C LYS A 91 42.95 32.35 0.20
N GLN A 92 43.34 32.64 -1.04
CA GLN A 92 44.66 33.22 -1.31
C GLN A 92 44.81 34.61 -0.67
N LYS A 93 43.81 35.47 -0.79
CA LYS A 93 43.81 36.80 -0.17
C LYS A 93 43.84 36.73 1.36
N ASP A 94 43.08 35.81 1.96
CA ASP A 94 43.09 35.60 3.41
C ASP A 94 44.48 35.14 3.90
N ASN A 95 45.15 34.26 3.16
CA ASN A 95 46.53 33.87 3.45
C ASN A 95 47.50 35.07 3.35
N GLN A 96 47.38 35.89 2.31
CA GLN A 96 48.20 37.11 2.16
C GLN A 96 47.94 38.11 3.29
N ILE A 97 46.68 38.29 3.71
CA ILE A 97 46.31 39.14 4.84
C ILE A 97 46.94 38.61 6.13
N ALA A 98 46.94 37.29 6.35
CA ALA A 98 47.58 36.67 7.51
C ALA A 98 49.09 36.91 7.52
N GLU A 99 49.78 36.72 6.38
CA GLU A 99 51.22 36.99 6.24
C GLU A 99 51.56 38.47 6.49
N LEU A 100 50.81 39.39 5.90
CA LEU A 100 51.01 40.83 6.09
C LEU A 100 50.78 41.24 7.55
N LYS A 101 49.75 40.69 8.21
CA LYS A 101 49.51 40.92 9.64
C LYS A 101 50.69 40.43 10.49
N ALA A 102 51.24 39.25 10.19
CA ALA A 102 52.41 38.73 10.89
C ALA A 102 53.66 39.62 10.69
N GLN A 103 53.86 40.15 9.48
CA GLN A 103 54.95 41.11 9.23
C GLN A 103 54.76 42.43 9.99
N ILE A 104 53.53 42.95 10.06
CA ILE A 104 53.20 44.16 10.82
C ILE A 104 53.47 43.95 12.31
N GLU A 105 53.06 42.81 12.89
CA GLU A 105 53.36 42.45 14.28
C GLU A 105 54.88 42.44 14.54
N LYS A 106 55.65 41.82 13.63
CA LYS A 106 57.11 41.77 13.75
C LYS A 106 57.75 43.16 13.72
N LEU A 107 57.40 44.00 12.74
CA LEU A 107 57.93 45.36 12.62
C LEU A 107 57.53 46.25 13.80
N ASN A 108 56.31 46.11 14.32
CA ASN A 108 55.88 46.81 15.53
C ASN A 108 56.67 46.36 16.76
N GLY A 109 57.01 45.07 16.87
CA GLY A 109 57.91 44.56 17.90
C GLY A 109 59.30 45.21 17.83
N GLU A 110 59.92 45.21 16.65
CA GLU A 110 61.23 45.84 16.42
C GLU A 110 61.22 47.35 16.72
N LYS A 111 60.12 48.04 16.37
CA LYS A 111 59.94 49.46 16.68
C LYS A 111 59.85 49.71 18.19
N ALA A 112 59.09 48.89 18.92
CA ALA A 112 58.99 49.00 20.37
C ALA A 112 60.35 48.79 21.05
N ASP A 113 61.12 47.79 20.62
CA ASP A 113 62.46 47.51 21.14
C ASP A 113 63.44 48.67 20.89
N LEU A 114 63.35 49.33 19.74
CA LEU A 114 64.14 50.52 19.41
C LEU A 114 63.73 51.74 20.24
N GLU A 115 62.43 51.96 20.44
CA GLU A 115 61.91 53.03 21.29
C GLU A 115 62.36 52.86 22.75
N ASP A 116 62.34 51.64 23.28
CA ASP A 116 62.78 51.34 24.64
C ASP A 116 64.29 51.60 24.82
N LYS A 117 65.12 51.22 23.83
CA LYS A 117 66.56 51.55 23.82
C LYS A 117 66.81 53.07 23.78
N LEU A 118 66.00 53.80 23.01
CA LEU A 118 66.12 55.25 22.85
C LEU A 118 65.70 56.01 24.12
N LYS A 119 64.65 55.55 24.81
CA LYS A 119 64.25 56.06 26.12
C LYS A 119 65.31 55.79 27.19
N ALA A 120 65.87 54.58 27.22
CA ALA A 120 66.94 54.21 28.16
C ALA A 120 68.21 55.06 27.98
N ALA A 121 68.54 55.45 26.75
CA ALA A 121 69.67 56.33 26.46
C ALA A 121 69.46 57.79 26.91
N ASN A 122 68.21 58.24 27.09
CA ASN A 122 67.88 59.64 27.37
C ASN A 122 67.48 59.94 28.83
N ALA A 123 67.41 58.94 29.72
CA ALA A 123 66.90 59.13 31.08
C ALA A 123 68.02 59.39 32.12
N GLY A 124 67.99 60.56 32.77
CA GLY A 124 68.79 60.89 33.96
C GLY A 124 68.20 60.34 35.28
N SER A 125 69.01 60.27 36.34
CA SER A 125 68.84 59.42 37.54
C SER A 125 67.47 59.41 38.25
N ASP A 126 66.74 60.53 38.34
CA ASP A 126 65.41 60.55 38.99
C ASP A 126 64.26 60.19 38.02
N ALA A 127 64.44 60.44 36.72
CA ALA A 127 63.52 59.97 35.67
C ALA A 127 63.61 58.44 35.51
N ALA A 128 64.74 57.83 35.88
CA ALA A 128 64.94 56.38 35.79
C ALA A 128 64.00 55.59 36.70
N ALA A 129 63.68 56.07 37.90
CA ALA A 129 62.79 55.38 38.84
C ALA A 129 61.29 55.45 38.44
N LEU A 130 60.84 56.59 37.91
CA LEU A 130 59.50 56.70 37.29
C LEU A 130 59.43 55.92 35.97
N SER A 131 60.52 55.90 35.19
CA SER A 131 60.62 55.12 33.97
C SER A 131 60.51 53.61 34.23
N THR A 132 61.04 53.07 35.33
CA THR A 132 60.89 51.64 35.65
C THR A 132 59.45 51.25 35.94
N VAL A 133 58.70 52.07 36.70
CA VAL A 133 57.26 51.82 36.94
C VAL A 133 56.46 51.92 35.65
N PHE A 134 56.76 52.88 34.78
CA PHE A 134 56.14 52.99 33.46
C PHE A 134 56.48 51.81 32.55
N ILE A 135 57.74 51.36 32.52
CA ILE A 135 58.17 50.19 31.73
C ILE A 135 57.48 48.91 32.24
N GLU A 136 57.31 48.76 33.55
CA GLU A 136 56.66 47.58 34.15
C GLU A 136 55.14 47.58 33.95
N ALA A 137 54.50 48.75 34.03
CA ALA A 137 53.10 48.93 33.65
C ALA A 137 52.88 48.69 32.15
N GLN A 138 53.80 49.15 31.30
CA GLN A 138 53.74 48.94 29.85
C GLN A 138 53.96 47.46 29.49
N LYS A 139 54.87 46.77 30.17
CA LYS A 139 55.03 45.30 30.05
C LYS A 139 53.77 44.55 30.49
N SER A 140 53.15 44.96 31.59
CA SER A 140 51.91 44.34 32.08
C SER A 140 50.75 44.56 31.13
N ALA A 141 50.61 45.77 30.57
CA ALA A 141 49.61 46.09 29.55
C ALA A 141 49.84 45.26 28.28
N LYS A 142 51.09 45.16 27.81
CA LYS A 142 51.45 44.37 26.63
C LYS A 142 51.20 42.87 26.84
N LEU A 143 51.49 42.32 28.02
CA LEU A 143 51.18 40.93 28.36
C LEU A 143 49.66 40.66 28.33
N ILE A 144 48.86 41.61 28.83
CA ILE A 144 47.39 41.51 28.79
C ILE A 144 46.90 41.59 27.34
N GLU A 145 47.45 42.50 26.54
CA GLU A 145 47.13 42.65 25.12
C GLU A 145 47.50 41.39 24.32
N ASP A 146 48.69 40.84 24.52
CA ASP A 146 49.15 39.61 23.88
C ASP A 146 48.28 38.41 24.28
N THR A 147 47.90 38.32 25.56
CA THR A 147 47.00 37.26 26.06
C THR A 147 45.60 37.39 25.47
N ALA A 148 45.07 38.62 25.39
CA ALA A 148 43.77 38.90 24.79
C ALA A 148 43.77 38.63 23.28
N SER A 149 44.82 39.05 22.57
CA SER A 149 45.04 38.79 21.14
C SER A 149 45.16 37.30 20.86
N GLY A 150 45.94 36.57 21.67
CA GLY A 150 46.07 35.11 21.56
C GLY A 150 44.75 34.38 21.76
N LYS A 151 43.97 34.75 22.79
CA LYS A 151 42.62 34.20 23.00
C LYS A 151 41.65 34.55 21.87
N ALA A 152 41.71 35.77 21.34
CA ALA A 152 40.88 36.17 20.21
C ALA A 152 41.21 35.37 18.94
N LYS A 153 42.51 35.20 18.61
CA LYS A 153 42.95 34.36 17.49
C LYS A 153 42.54 32.90 17.66
N GLN A 154 42.61 32.37 18.89
CA GLN A 154 42.16 31.00 19.18
C GLN A 154 40.64 30.84 19.00
N ILE A 155 39.84 31.78 19.51
CA ILE A 155 38.38 31.78 19.30
C ILE A 155 38.04 31.89 17.82
N GLU A 156 38.76 32.72 17.04
CA GLU A 156 38.56 32.84 15.60
C GLU A 156 38.88 31.52 14.88
N ALA A 157 39.99 30.87 15.21
CA ALA A 157 40.37 29.58 14.62
C ALA A 157 39.37 28.47 14.97
N ASP A 158 38.94 28.38 16.23
CA ASP A 158 37.94 27.41 16.68
C ASP A 158 36.59 27.65 16.01
N SER A 159 36.21 28.93 15.84
CA SER A 159 34.95 29.30 15.17
C SER A 159 34.98 28.97 13.67
N LYS A 160 36.11 29.24 12.99
CA LYS A 160 36.30 28.85 11.59
C LYS A 160 36.22 27.33 11.42
N LYS A 161 36.92 26.59 12.26
CA LYS A 161 36.89 25.12 12.25
C LYS A 161 35.49 24.57 12.50
N LEU A 162 34.77 25.11 13.49
CA LEU A 162 33.39 24.71 13.76
C LEU A 162 32.46 25.00 12.57
N ALA A 163 32.66 26.12 11.88
CA ALA A 163 31.89 26.47 10.69
C ALA A 163 32.20 25.50 9.52
N GLU A 164 33.46 25.18 9.28
CA GLU A 164 33.88 24.18 8.29
C GLU A 164 33.29 22.80 8.61
N ASP A 165 33.42 22.32 9.86
CA ASP A 165 32.86 21.05 10.31
C ASP A 165 31.33 21.00 10.12
N THR A 166 30.64 22.10 10.41
CA THR A 166 29.18 22.21 10.21
C THR A 166 28.81 22.16 8.73
N ILE A 167 29.57 22.82 7.86
CA ILE A 167 29.38 22.79 6.41
C ILE A 167 29.62 21.38 5.88
N ASP A 168 30.68 20.71 6.32
CA ASP A 168 31.00 19.34 5.91
C ASP A 168 29.95 18.33 6.39
N GLU A 169 29.44 18.47 7.61
CA GLU A 169 28.34 17.65 8.11
C GLU A 169 27.06 17.87 7.30
N ALA A 170 26.71 19.13 6.99
CA ALA A 170 25.57 19.47 6.15
C ALA A 170 25.73 18.89 4.73
N ASN A 171 26.92 18.98 4.14
CA ASN A 171 27.23 18.42 2.84
C ASN A 171 27.14 16.89 2.83
N ASN A 172 27.64 16.24 3.88
CA ASN A 172 27.55 14.78 4.01
C ASN A 172 26.10 14.31 4.20
N LYS A 173 25.30 15.03 4.98
CA LYS A 173 23.86 14.79 5.10
C LYS A 173 23.14 14.98 3.77
N ALA A 174 23.45 16.05 3.03
CA ALA A 174 22.88 16.31 1.72
C ALA A 174 23.24 15.18 0.72
N LYS A 175 24.52 14.77 0.66
CA LYS A 175 24.96 13.63 -0.17
C LYS A 175 24.20 12.35 0.16
N LYS A 176 23.98 12.06 1.46
CA LYS A 176 23.21 10.88 1.87
C LYS A 176 21.75 10.98 1.44
N ILE A 177 21.10 12.14 1.60
CA ILE A 177 19.72 12.35 1.16
C ILE A 177 19.61 12.17 -0.36
N ILE A 178 20.55 12.72 -1.13
CA ILE A 178 20.59 12.55 -2.59
C ILE A 178 20.75 11.07 -2.95
N PHE A 179 21.70 10.37 -2.33
CA PHE A 179 21.92 8.94 -2.56
C PHE A 179 20.68 8.09 -2.23
N ASP A 180 20.02 8.36 -1.10
CA ASP A 180 18.79 7.66 -0.71
C ASP A 180 17.64 7.94 -1.69
N ALA A 181 17.54 9.18 -2.19
CA ALA A 181 16.55 9.57 -3.18
C ALA A 181 16.82 8.92 -4.55
N GLU A 182 18.07 8.90 -5.00
CA GLU A 182 18.49 8.22 -6.24
C GLU A 182 18.25 6.71 -6.17
N THR A 183 18.54 6.10 -5.02
CA THR A 183 18.28 4.67 -4.80
C THR A 183 16.78 4.36 -4.89
N ARG A 184 15.94 5.15 -4.22
CA ARG A 184 14.48 4.98 -4.30
C ARG A 184 13.93 5.23 -5.70
N ALA A 185 14.45 6.22 -6.41
CA ALA A 185 14.06 6.48 -7.79
C ALA A 185 14.42 5.29 -8.70
N ALA A 186 15.61 4.72 -8.54
CA ALA A 186 16.03 3.54 -9.28
C ALA A 186 15.18 2.29 -8.96
N GLU A 187 14.80 2.10 -7.68
CA GLU A 187 13.88 1.03 -7.27
C GLU A 187 12.49 1.19 -7.91
N ILE A 188 11.93 2.40 -7.90
CA ILE A 188 10.63 2.69 -8.53
C ILE A 188 10.70 2.47 -10.05
N ASP A 189 11.77 2.91 -10.71
CA ASP A 189 11.96 2.69 -12.15
C ASP A 189 12.07 1.20 -12.50
N ALA A 190 12.78 0.43 -11.67
CA ALA A 190 12.89 -1.01 -11.84
C ALA A 190 11.54 -1.70 -11.61
N GLU A 191 10.80 -1.30 -10.58
CA GLU A 191 9.46 -1.83 -10.31
C GLU A 191 8.48 -1.50 -11.43
N ALA A 192 8.50 -0.26 -11.94
CA ALA A 192 7.68 0.17 -13.05
C ALA A 192 7.98 -0.62 -14.33
N LYS A 193 9.27 -0.83 -14.65
CA LYS A 193 9.68 -1.69 -15.77
C LYS A 193 9.23 -3.13 -15.59
N ASN A 194 9.46 -3.71 -14.41
CA ASN A 194 9.02 -5.08 -14.11
C ASN A 194 7.49 -5.23 -14.20
N LYS A 195 6.74 -4.21 -13.80
CA LYS A 195 5.28 -4.20 -13.92
C LYS A 195 4.85 -4.09 -15.39
N SER A 196 5.51 -3.25 -16.19
CA SER A 196 5.29 -3.16 -17.64
C SER A 196 5.53 -4.52 -18.31
N GLU A 197 6.70 -5.12 -18.08
CA GLU A 197 7.05 -6.44 -18.64
C GLU A 197 6.06 -7.52 -18.21
N LYS A 198 5.60 -7.52 -16.95
CA LYS A 198 4.53 -8.42 -16.49
C LYS A 198 3.21 -8.18 -17.23
N MET A 199 2.84 -6.93 -17.51
CA MET A 199 1.63 -6.60 -18.25
C MET A 199 1.75 -6.98 -19.73
N ASP A 200 2.93 -6.79 -20.33
CA ASP A 200 3.20 -7.20 -21.71
C ASP A 200 3.16 -8.72 -21.84
N ALA A 201 3.84 -9.44 -20.95
CA ALA A 201 3.77 -10.91 -20.91
C ALA A 201 2.35 -11.44 -20.65
N ALA A 202 1.59 -10.80 -19.75
CA ALA A 202 0.19 -11.16 -19.53
C ALA A 202 -0.67 -10.89 -20.78
N SER A 203 -0.43 -9.77 -21.48
CA SER A 203 -1.14 -9.42 -22.71
C SER A 203 -0.84 -10.41 -23.83
N ASP A 204 0.42 -10.82 -23.98
CA ASP A 204 0.81 -11.83 -24.96
C ASP A 204 0.25 -13.21 -24.62
N ASN A 205 0.22 -13.60 -23.35
CA ASN A 205 -0.45 -14.82 -22.90
C ASN A 205 -1.96 -14.79 -23.18
N LEU A 206 -2.62 -13.64 -22.95
CA LEU A 206 -4.04 -13.47 -23.30
C LEU A 206 -4.26 -13.56 -24.81
N ARG A 207 -3.40 -12.93 -25.63
CA ARG A 207 -3.45 -13.06 -27.09
C ARG A 207 -3.29 -14.51 -27.54
N ALA A 208 -2.34 -15.24 -26.96
CA ALA A 208 -2.13 -16.65 -27.25
C ALA A 208 -3.35 -17.50 -26.87
N SER A 209 -3.96 -17.26 -25.70
CA SER A 209 -5.20 -17.93 -25.29
C SER A 209 -6.35 -17.61 -26.24
N LEU A 210 -6.53 -16.34 -26.61
CA LEU A 210 -7.57 -15.93 -27.55
C LEU A 210 -7.39 -16.54 -28.94
N LEU A 211 -6.15 -16.64 -29.43
CA LEU A 211 -5.85 -17.33 -30.69
C LEU A 211 -6.24 -18.81 -30.61
N SER A 212 -5.89 -19.48 -29.52
CA SER A 212 -6.31 -20.87 -29.28
C SER A 212 -7.83 -21.03 -29.22
N ASP A 213 -8.54 -20.08 -28.60
CA ASP A 213 -10.00 -20.08 -28.55
C ASP A 213 -10.62 -19.85 -29.94
N VAL A 214 -10.05 -18.96 -30.75
CA VAL A 214 -10.47 -18.73 -32.14
C VAL A 214 -10.24 -19.97 -33.00
N GLU A 215 -9.11 -20.66 -32.85
CA GLU A 215 -8.85 -21.93 -33.55
C GLU A 215 -9.88 -22.98 -33.16
N ARG A 216 -10.18 -23.09 -31.86
CA ARG A 216 -11.21 -24.00 -31.35
C ARG A 216 -12.60 -23.65 -31.90
N PHE A 217 -12.98 -22.37 -31.88
CA PHE A 217 -14.26 -21.92 -32.45
C PHE A 217 -14.33 -22.22 -33.94
N THR A 218 -13.24 -22.03 -34.68
CA THR A 218 -13.17 -22.37 -36.10
C THR A 218 -13.44 -23.86 -36.32
N ALA A 219 -12.80 -24.73 -35.55
CA ALA A 219 -13.04 -26.18 -35.60
C ALA A 219 -14.48 -26.57 -35.19
N GLU A 220 -15.06 -25.90 -34.20
CA GLU A 220 -16.46 -26.11 -33.80
C GLU A 220 -17.45 -25.65 -34.88
N VAL A 221 -17.19 -24.51 -35.54
CA VAL A 221 -17.98 -24.02 -36.66
C VAL A 221 -17.88 -24.96 -37.87
N GLU A 222 -16.70 -25.51 -38.16
CA GLU A 222 -16.53 -26.54 -39.20
C GLU A 222 -17.32 -27.82 -38.86
N LYS A 223 -17.27 -28.28 -37.62
CA LYS A 223 -18.09 -29.42 -37.16
C LYS A 223 -19.58 -29.13 -37.34
N LEU A 224 -20.03 -27.93 -36.97
CA LEU A 224 -21.43 -27.53 -37.12
C LEU A 224 -21.84 -27.47 -38.59
N LYS A 225 -20.98 -26.94 -39.47
CA LYS A 225 -21.16 -26.98 -40.92
C LYS A 225 -21.30 -28.41 -41.42
N ASN A 226 -20.44 -29.33 -40.99
CA ASN A 226 -20.52 -30.74 -41.37
C ASN A 226 -21.83 -31.41 -40.90
N VAL A 227 -22.31 -31.08 -39.69
CA VAL A 227 -23.61 -31.55 -39.20
C VAL A 227 -24.75 -31.01 -40.08
N PHE A 228 -24.72 -29.73 -40.44
CA PHE A 228 -25.72 -29.15 -41.34
C PHE A 228 -25.68 -29.76 -42.75
N GLU A 229 -24.50 -30.00 -43.31
CA GLU A 229 -24.37 -30.68 -44.60
C GLU A 229 -24.88 -32.12 -44.55
N THR A 230 -24.60 -32.85 -43.46
CA THR A 230 -25.11 -34.21 -43.25
C THR A 230 -26.63 -34.19 -43.07
N PHE A 231 -27.16 -33.22 -42.33
CA PHE A 231 -28.61 -33.04 -42.19
C PHE A 231 -29.25 -32.64 -43.52
N GLN A 232 -28.59 -31.84 -44.36
CA GLN A 232 -29.12 -31.49 -45.68
C GLN A 232 -29.16 -32.71 -46.62
N LYS A 233 -28.09 -33.52 -46.63
CA LYS A 233 -27.97 -34.71 -47.48
C LYS A 233 -28.88 -35.85 -47.02
N ASP A 234 -28.82 -36.18 -45.73
CA ASP A 234 -29.45 -37.38 -45.17
C ASP A 234 -30.73 -37.05 -44.38
N GLY A 235 -30.92 -35.81 -43.94
CA GLY A 235 -32.09 -35.42 -43.14
C GLY A 235 -33.37 -35.46 -43.94
N ILE A 236 -33.36 -35.12 -45.24
CA ILE A 236 -34.53 -35.31 -46.10
C ILE A 236 -34.87 -36.80 -46.23
N ALA A 237 -33.86 -37.66 -46.39
CA ALA A 237 -34.05 -39.11 -46.45
C ALA A 237 -34.59 -39.68 -45.13
N LYS A 238 -34.00 -39.30 -43.99
CA LYS A 238 -34.44 -39.72 -42.65
C LYS A 238 -35.81 -39.18 -42.27
N LEU A 239 -36.17 -37.97 -42.70
CA LEU A 239 -37.53 -37.43 -42.55
C LEU A 239 -38.52 -38.23 -43.39
N GLY A 240 -38.16 -38.60 -44.62
CA GLY A 240 -38.94 -39.51 -45.46
C GLY A 240 -39.14 -40.89 -44.84
N GLU A 241 -38.07 -41.49 -44.30
CA GLU A 241 -38.13 -42.78 -43.58
C GLU A 241 -39.01 -42.68 -42.32
N SER A 242 -38.92 -41.58 -41.58
CA SER A 242 -39.76 -41.32 -40.41
C SER A 242 -41.23 -41.14 -40.80
N GLU A 243 -41.52 -40.44 -41.90
CA GLU A 243 -42.86 -40.32 -42.47
C GLU A 243 -43.39 -41.69 -42.89
N GLU A 244 -42.54 -42.54 -43.49
CA GLU A 244 -42.92 -43.89 -43.87
C GLU A 244 -43.17 -44.79 -42.65
N MET A 245 -42.37 -44.66 -41.59
CA MET A 245 -42.61 -45.34 -40.31
C MET A 245 -43.92 -44.87 -39.66
N LEU A 246 -44.22 -43.57 -39.68
CA LEU A 246 -45.48 -43.04 -39.18
C LEU A 246 -46.67 -43.53 -40.01
N LYS A 247 -46.55 -43.59 -41.34
CA LYS A 247 -47.56 -44.19 -42.22
C LYS A 247 -47.73 -45.69 -41.96
N LYS A 248 -46.64 -46.42 -41.69
CA LYS A 248 -46.69 -47.83 -41.29
C LYS A 248 -47.39 -48.00 -39.93
N ALA A 249 -47.03 -47.18 -38.93
CA ALA A 249 -47.67 -47.18 -37.63
C ALA A 249 -49.17 -46.84 -37.74
N ASP A 250 -49.55 -45.82 -38.52
CA ASP A 250 -50.95 -45.48 -38.80
C ASP A 250 -51.70 -46.65 -39.44
N LYS A 251 -51.09 -47.34 -40.42
CA LYS A 251 -51.66 -48.54 -41.03
C LYS A 251 -51.80 -49.70 -40.03
N THR A 252 -50.79 -49.96 -39.19
CA THR A 252 -50.84 -51.01 -38.16
C THR A 252 -51.90 -50.71 -37.11
N LEU A 253 -52.01 -49.47 -36.66
CA LEU A 253 -53.04 -49.01 -35.72
C LEU A 253 -54.44 -49.11 -36.33
N LYS A 254 -54.59 -48.88 -37.63
CA LYS A 254 -55.86 -49.05 -38.36
C LYS A 254 -56.20 -50.51 -38.67
N GLN A 255 -55.20 -51.39 -38.86
CA GLN A 255 -55.40 -52.83 -39.07
C GLN A 255 -55.92 -53.55 -37.82
N GLY A 256 -55.62 -53.04 -36.62
CA GLY A 256 -56.21 -53.52 -35.36
C GLY A 256 -57.65 -53.05 -35.12
N GLY A 257 -58.20 -52.19 -35.99
CA GLY A 257 -59.46 -51.48 -35.75
C GLY A 257 -59.30 -50.38 -34.69
N VAL A 258 -59.98 -49.25 -34.87
CA VAL A 258 -60.03 -48.19 -33.84
C VAL A 258 -60.50 -48.83 -32.53
N PRO A 259 -59.74 -48.75 -31.43
CA PRO A 259 -60.21 -49.26 -30.14
C PRO A 259 -61.45 -48.47 -29.75
N GLN A 260 -62.62 -49.09 -29.91
CA GLN A 260 -63.84 -48.59 -29.29
C GLN A 260 -63.70 -48.84 -27.80
N PHE A 261 -63.83 -47.76 -27.01
CA PHE A 261 -63.97 -47.86 -25.56
C PHE A 261 -65.11 -48.83 -25.26
N ARG A 262 -64.78 -50.00 -24.71
CA ARG A 262 -65.77 -50.90 -24.12
C ARG A 262 -65.84 -50.59 -22.63
N GLU A 263 -67.01 -50.21 -22.16
CA GLU A 263 -67.27 -50.18 -20.72
C GLU A 263 -67.05 -51.60 -20.15
N PRO A 264 -66.30 -51.74 -19.05
CA PRO A 264 -66.01 -53.04 -18.48
C PRO A 264 -67.30 -53.71 -17.99
N LYS A 265 -67.57 -54.93 -18.47
CA LYS A 265 -68.62 -55.77 -17.87
C LYS A 265 -68.24 -56.05 -16.42
N LYS A 266 -69.06 -55.58 -15.48
CA LYS A 266 -69.01 -56.01 -14.08
C LYS A 266 -69.33 -57.50 -14.01
N PHE A 267 -68.36 -58.28 -13.55
CA PHE A 267 -68.59 -59.64 -13.07
C PHE A 267 -68.66 -59.56 -11.55
N GLU A 268 -69.72 -60.11 -10.97
CA GLU A 268 -69.80 -60.35 -9.53
C GLU A 268 -68.76 -61.42 -9.15
N PRO A 269 -68.03 -61.25 -8.04
CA PRO A 269 -66.99 -62.18 -7.64
C PRO A 269 -67.60 -63.51 -7.16
N GLU A 270 -67.37 -64.59 -7.92
CA GLU A 270 -67.42 -65.96 -7.38
C GLU A 270 -66.09 -66.24 -6.69
N TYR A 271 -66.14 -66.40 -5.36
CA TYR A 271 -64.99 -66.73 -4.53
C TYR A 271 -64.72 -68.24 -4.57
N PRO A 272 -63.50 -68.69 -4.91
CA PRO A 272 -63.11 -70.08 -4.72
C PRO A 272 -62.96 -70.41 -3.22
N GLU A 273 -63.33 -71.63 -2.84
CA GLU A 273 -63.26 -72.11 -1.45
C GLU A 273 -61.83 -72.09 -0.89
N ALA A 274 -61.72 -71.67 0.37
CA ALA A 274 -60.47 -71.45 1.07
C ALA A 274 -59.75 -72.79 1.36
N PRO A 275 -58.48 -72.95 0.96
CA PRO A 275 -57.70 -74.12 1.35
C PRO A 275 -57.32 -74.04 2.84
N GLU A 276 -57.61 -75.12 3.57
CA GLU A 276 -57.25 -75.30 4.98
C GLU A 276 -55.74 -75.37 5.20
N TYR A 277 -55.22 -74.57 6.12
CA TYR A 277 -53.88 -74.75 6.69
C TYR A 277 -53.94 -74.81 8.22
N LYS A 278 -53.49 -75.93 8.79
CA LYS A 278 -53.16 -76.08 10.22
C LYS A 278 -51.67 -75.76 10.46
N LYS A 279 -51.43 -75.02 11.54
CA LYS A 279 -50.20 -74.29 11.90
C LYS A 279 -48.95 -75.15 12.14
N VAL A 280 -47.80 -74.63 11.69
CA VAL A 280 -46.49 -74.83 12.35
C VAL A 280 -45.74 -73.49 12.45
N THR A 281 -45.11 -73.32 13.61
CA THR A 281 -44.41 -72.18 14.20
C THR A 281 -42.97 -71.98 13.72
N ALA A 282 -42.50 -70.70 13.71
CA ALA A 282 -41.12 -70.13 13.84
C ALA A 282 -40.83 -69.11 12.72
N VAL A 283 -40.94 -67.78 12.93
CA VAL A 283 -40.00 -66.79 13.53
C VAL A 283 -38.65 -66.68 12.81
N TYR A 284 -38.41 -65.54 12.13
CA TYR A 284 -37.17 -64.74 12.10
C TYR A 284 -37.54 -63.34 11.55
N ALA A 285 -37.78 -62.35 12.41
CA ALA A 285 -36.81 -61.35 12.86
C ALA A 285 -36.32 -60.39 11.75
N SER A 286 -37.14 -59.39 11.40
CA SER A 286 -36.65 -58.08 10.96
C SER A 286 -36.88 -57.09 12.11
N ALA A 287 -35.80 -56.83 12.83
CA ALA A 287 -35.75 -56.00 14.01
C ALA A 287 -36.05 -54.53 13.68
N VAL A 288 -37.17 -54.02 14.20
CA VAL A 288 -37.19 -52.69 14.81
C VAL A 288 -37.00 -52.95 16.30
N SER A 289 -35.93 -52.41 16.86
CA SER A 289 -35.43 -52.75 18.18
C SER A 289 -36.41 -52.30 19.29
N GLU A 290 -36.46 -53.06 20.39
CA GLU A 290 -37.23 -52.68 21.60
C GLU A 290 -36.72 -51.39 22.27
N ALA A 291 -35.59 -50.83 21.83
CA ALA A 291 -35.18 -49.48 22.24
C ALA A 291 -36.13 -48.40 21.71
N ASP A 292 -36.77 -48.63 20.57
CA ASP A 292 -37.67 -47.65 19.93
C ASP A 292 -39.07 -47.64 20.54
N LYS A 293 -39.52 -48.77 21.10
CA LYS A 293 -40.78 -48.83 21.87
C LYS A 293 -40.64 -48.21 23.26
N LYS A 294 -39.52 -48.50 23.96
CA LYS A 294 -39.25 -47.92 25.28
C LYS A 294 -38.93 -46.43 25.22
N LYS A 295 -38.23 -45.94 24.19
CA LYS A 295 -38.04 -44.49 23.96
C LYS A 295 -39.36 -43.76 23.66
N LYS A 296 -40.29 -44.39 22.94
CA LYS A 296 -41.61 -43.78 22.67
C LYS A 296 -42.46 -43.67 23.94
N GLU A 297 -42.44 -44.71 24.78
CA GLU A 297 -43.17 -44.74 26.05
C GLU A 297 -42.52 -43.84 27.12
N GLU A 298 -41.19 -43.68 27.14
CA GLU A 298 -40.50 -42.72 28.01
C GLU A 298 -40.67 -41.27 27.53
N LEU A 299 -40.71 -41.02 26.21
CA LEU A 299 -41.02 -39.70 25.64
C LEU A 299 -42.47 -39.26 25.93
N GLU A 300 -43.44 -40.18 25.87
CA GLU A 300 -44.83 -39.88 26.27
C GLU A 300 -44.96 -39.61 27.78
N LYS A 301 -44.18 -40.30 28.63
CA LYS A 301 -44.17 -40.05 30.08
C LYS A 301 -43.45 -38.76 30.47
N LEU A 302 -42.37 -38.38 29.78
CA LEU A 302 -41.69 -37.09 29.97
C LEU A 302 -42.53 -35.91 29.43
N ALA A 303 -43.25 -36.11 28.32
CA ALA A 303 -44.21 -35.13 27.80
C ALA A 303 -45.40 -34.93 28.75
N ALA A 304 -45.90 -36.00 29.38
CA ALA A 304 -46.94 -35.91 30.41
C ALA A 304 -46.44 -35.22 31.70
N LEU A 305 -45.16 -35.40 32.07
CA LEU A 305 -44.53 -34.71 33.21
C LEU A 305 -44.28 -33.22 32.91
N ALA A 306 -43.84 -32.89 31.69
CA ALA A 306 -43.67 -31.51 31.22
C ALA A 306 -45.03 -30.77 31.12
N ALA A 307 -46.08 -31.44 30.64
CA ALA A 307 -47.44 -30.90 30.60
C ALA A 307 -48.08 -30.74 31.99
N SER A 308 -47.53 -31.37 33.03
CA SER A 308 -47.95 -31.18 34.44
C SER A 308 -47.15 -30.10 35.18
N LEU A 309 -46.07 -29.59 34.57
CA LEU A 309 -45.22 -28.53 35.10
C LEU A 309 -45.42 -27.17 34.40
N ASP A 310 -46.07 -27.16 33.23
CA ASP A 310 -46.32 -25.94 32.44
C ASP A 310 -47.80 -25.56 32.47
N GLY A 311 -48.18 -24.88 33.55
CA GLY A 311 -49.43 -24.13 33.60
C GLY A 311 -49.25 -22.75 32.97
N GLY A 312 -49.77 -22.54 31.75
CA GLY A 312 -50.23 -21.22 31.34
C GLY A 312 -49.81 -20.72 29.94
N SER A 313 -50.78 -20.76 29.03
CA SER A 313 -51.04 -19.85 27.89
C SER A 313 -50.13 -19.91 26.64
N ALA A 314 -50.49 -20.83 25.72
CA ALA A 314 -51.14 -20.60 24.40
C ALA A 314 -50.68 -19.43 23.48
N PRO A 315 -50.99 -19.48 22.16
CA PRO A 315 -50.69 -20.52 21.15
C PRO A 315 -50.23 -19.89 19.81
N ALA A 316 -49.69 -20.69 18.87
CA ALA A 316 -50.10 -20.74 17.46
C ALA A 316 -49.15 -21.60 16.62
N ALA A 317 -49.75 -22.38 15.73
CA ALA A 317 -49.16 -23.38 14.86
C ALA A 317 -48.51 -22.78 13.60
N GLU A 318 -47.50 -23.45 13.05
CA GLU A 318 -47.61 -24.11 11.73
C GLU A 318 -46.39 -25.02 11.46
N THR A 319 -46.70 -26.23 11.00
CA THR A 319 -45.79 -27.27 10.52
C THR A 319 -45.65 -27.20 9.00
N ALA A 320 -44.45 -27.34 8.44
CA ALA A 320 -44.26 -28.00 7.13
C ALA A 320 -42.82 -28.50 6.91
N ALA A 321 -42.70 -29.82 6.77
CA ALA A 321 -41.82 -30.63 5.92
C ALA A 321 -40.40 -30.17 5.47
N ALA A 322 -39.44 -31.10 5.64
CA ALA A 322 -38.11 -31.17 5.01
C ALA A 322 -38.19 -31.56 3.50
N PRO A 323 -37.08 -31.79 2.73
CA PRO A 323 -35.63 -31.64 2.99
C PRO A 323 -34.81 -31.01 1.83
N ALA A 324 -33.62 -30.44 2.08
CA ALA A 324 -32.53 -30.36 1.09
C ALA A 324 -31.20 -30.00 1.77
N GLY A 325 -30.13 -30.70 1.40
CA GLY A 325 -28.81 -30.58 2.00
C GLY A 325 -28.15 -29.21 1.81
N GLY A 326 -27.55 -28.72 2.89
CA GLY A 326 -26.64 -27.58 2.91
C GLY A 326 -25.83 -27.66 4.19
N VAL A 327 -24.51 -27.66 4.08
CA VAL A 327 -23.59 -27.68 5.21
C VAL A 327 -23.69 -26.34 5.95
N ASP A 328 -24.06 -26.38 7.22
CA ASP A 328 -24.20 -25.18 8.06
C ASP A 328 -22.82 -24.70 8.54
N LEU A 329 -22.31 -23.68 7.86
CA LEU A 329 -21.02 -23.02 8.15
C LEU A 329 -21.00 -22.34 9.53
N ALA A 330 -22.16 -22.06 10.15
CA ALA A 330 -22.21 -21.50 11.50
C ALA A 330 -21.86 -22.55 12.57
N ALA A 331 -22.22 -23.82 12.34
CA ALA A 331 -21.86 -24.92 13.23
C ALA A 331 -20.37 -25.28 13.14
N LEU A 332 -19.74 -25.12 11.96
CA LEU A 332 -18.31 -25.37 11.77
C LEU A 332 -17.43 -24.28 12.41
N ALA A 333 -17.90 -23.01 12.39
CA ALA A 333 -17.22 -21.89 13.03
C ALA A 333 -17.24 -21.95 14.56
N ALA A 334 -18.34 -22.44 15.15
CA ALA A 334 -18.44 -22.65 16.59
C ALA A 334 -17.55 -23.79 17.10
N GLN A 335 -17.29 -24.81 16.26
CA GLN A 335 -16.43 -25.94 16.60
C GLN A 335 -14.93 -25.62 16.45
N ALA A 336 -14.56 -24.67 15.59
CA ALA A 336 -13.19 -24.17 15.46
C ALA A 336 -12.79 -23.23 16.62
N ALA A 337 -13.74 -22.46 17.18
CA ALA A 337 -13.50 -21.58 18.33
C ALA A 337 -13.28 -22.34 19.65
N ALA A 338 -13.74 -23.59 19.76
CA ALA A 338 -13.63 -24.43 20.96
C ALA A 338 -12.33 -25.26 21.04
N LEU A 339 -11.46 -25.20 20.03
CA LEU A 339 -10.22 -25.99 19.94
C LEU A 339 -8.94 -25.16 20.18
N GLY A 340 -9.05 -23.88 20.59
CA GLY A 340 -7.92 -22.97 20.73
C GLY A 340 -7.73 -22.39 22.14
N GLY A 341 -7.20 -23.20 23.06
CA GLY A 341 -6.62 -22.78 24.35
C GLY A 341 -6.33 -24.03 25.19
N ASP A 342 -5.19 -24.23 25.84
CA ASP A 342 -4.12 -23.34 26.28
C ASP A 342 -2.94 -24.23 26.70
N ASP A 343 -1.69 -23.77 26.52
CA ASP A 343 -0.52 -24.06 27.37
C ASP A 343 0.80 -23.67 26.64
N ALA A 344 1.25 -22.43 26.84
CA ALA A 344 2.67 -22.11 26.89
C ALA A 344 2.92 -20.97 27.90
N LYS A 345 3.69 -21.32 28.94
CA LYS A 345 4.28 -20.40 29.92
C LYS A 345 5.27 -19.41 29.28
N GLU A 346 5.24 -18.20 29.83
CA GLU A 346 6.30 -17.17 30.00
C GLU A 346 7.54 -17.18 29.08
N GLU A 347 7.81 -16.05 28.40
CA GLU A 347 8.96 -15.15 28.68
C GLU A 347 9.06 -13.94 27.71
N LYS A 348 9.75 -12.90 28.19
CA LYS A 348 9.89 -11.52 27.67
C LYS A 348 10.57 -11.37 26.28
N LYS A 349 10.18 -10.35 25.50
CA LYS A 349 11.01 -9.17 25.07
C LYS A 349 10.45 -8.40 23.85
N ASP A 350 10.91 -7.15 23.77
CA ASP A 350 10.62 -6.05 22.83
C ASP A 350 10.60 -6.36 21.32
N ALA A 351 9.68 -5.74 20.55
CA ALA A 351 9.90 -5.20 19.19
C ALA A 351 8.64 -4.55 18.57
N ALA A 352 8.87 -3.60 17.65
CA ALA A 352 7.96 -2.65 17.00
C ALA A 352 6.74 -3.25 16.21
N PRO A 353 5.69 -2.45 15.91
CA PRO A 353 4.61 -2.93 15.03
C PRO A 353 5.02 -2.80 13.56
N ALA A 354 5.31 -3.93 12.93
CA ALA A 354 5.27 -4.12 11.49
C ALA A 354 3.81 -4.31 11.03
N GLY A 355 3.49 -3.77 9.86
CA GLY A 355 2.16 -3.82 9.26
C GLY A 355 1.69 -5.25 9.00
N GLY A 356 0.60 -5.63 9.66
CA GLY A 356 -0.25 -6.75 9.28
C GLY A 356 -1.63 -6.20 8.92
N LEU A 357 -2.10 -6.52 7.71
CA LEU A 357 -3.46 -6.23 7.27
C LEU A 357 -4.45 -6.94 8.20
N ASP A 358 -5.23 -6.16 8.93
CA ASP A 358 -6.30 -6.66 9.78
C ASP A 358 -7.47 -7.12 8.90
N LEU A 359 -7.51 -8.43 8.63
CA LEU A 359 -8.55 -9.09 7.84
C LEU A 359 -9.95 -8.90 8.45
N ALA A 360 -10.05 -8.62 9.76
CA ALA A 360 -11.32 -8.31 10.39
C ALA A 360 -11.82 -6.91 10.01
N ALA A 361 -10.91 -5.94 9.85
CA ALA A 361 -11.25 -4.60 9.38
C ALA A 361 -11.68 -4.59 7.90
N LEU A 362 -11.04 -5.43 7.07
CA LEU A 362 -11.40 -5.55 5.65
C LEU A 362 -12.77 -6.22 5.45
N ALA A 363 -13.11 -7.21 6.29
CA ALA A 363 -14.42 -7.87 6.27
C ALA A 363 -15.55 -6.94 6.74
N ALA A 364 -15.29 -6.08 7.74
CA ALA A 364 -16.25 -5.07 8.18
C ALA A 364 -16.50 -3.98 7.12
N GLN A 365 -15.48 -3.63 6.34
CA GLN A 365 -15.60 -2.63 5.28
C GLN A 365 -16.33 -3.17 4.04
N ALA A 366 -16.20 -4.47 3.74
CA ALA A 366 -16.96 -5.13 2.68
C ALA A 366 -18.46 -5.24 3.01
N ALA A 367 -18.81 -5.49 4.27
CA ALA A 367 -20.21 -5.57 4.71
C ALA A 367 -20.95 -4.22 4.69
N ALA A 368 -20.22 -3.10 4.74
CA ALA A 368 -20.79 -1.74 4.68
C ALA A 368 -21.00 -1.21 3.25
N LEU A 369 -20.49 -1.93 2.24
CA LEU A 369 -20.64 -1.56 0.81
C LEU A 369 -21.82 -2.25 0.12
N ASP A 370 -22.45 -3.22 0.77
CA ASP A 370 -23.63 -3.97 0.27
C ASP A 370 -24.95 -3.55 0.95
N SER A 371 -25.00 -2.38 1.61
CA SER A 371 -26.22 -1.80 2.23
C SER A 371 -26.67 -0.51 1.58
#